data_AF-A0A1P8WWY9-F1
#
_entry.id   AF-A0A1P8WWY9-F1
#
_cell.length_a   1.000
_cell.length_b   1.000
_cell.length_c   1.000
_cell.angle_alpha   90.00
_cell.angle_beta   90.00
_cell.angle_gamma   90.00
#
_symmetry.space_group_name_H-M   'P 1'
#
loop_
_entity.id
_entity.type
_entity.pdbx_description
1 polymer ?
#
loop_
_entity_poly.entity_id
_entity_poly.type
_entity_poly.pdbx_seq_one_letter_code
_entity_poly.pdbx_strand_id
1 'polypeptide(L)'
;MARPIILYGIALAAAAFLLEWLNYKHVVHRWSTEFYVVCIALLCVALGIWVGNRLTARPRTAFVRNEAAIAALGISPRECEVLGMLAAGHANKVIARRLDISPNTVKTHVARVYEKLEVASRTQAIQKARSLDILP
;
A
#
# COMPACT_ATOMS: atom_id res chain seq x y z
N MET A 1 -74.79 -35.13 -3.50
CA MET A 1 -74.14 -34.18 -4.44
C MET A 1 -72.89 -33.49 -3.88
N ALA A 2 -72.46 -33.74 -2.63
CA ALA A 2 -71.28 -33.08 -2.03
C ALA A 2 -69.91 -33.64 -2.50
N ARG A 3 -69.85 -34.88 -2.99
CA ARG A 3 -68.61 -35.54 -3.47
C ARG A 3 -67.87 -34.79 -4.60
N PRO A 4 -68.53 -34.29 -5.67
CA PRO A 4 -67.84 -33.52 -6.70
C PRO A 4 -67.29 -32.19 -6.19
N ILE A 5 -67.98 -31.54 -5.26
CA ILE A 5 -67.56 -30.25 -4.68
C ILE A 5 -66.25 -30.40 -3.90
N ILE A 6 -66.12 -31.50 -3.14
CA ILE A 6 -64.89 -31.81 -2.40
C ILE A 6 -63.72 -32.10 -3.35
N LEU A 7 -63.99 -32.82 -4.45
CA LEU A 7 -62.98 -33.10 -5.49
C LEU A 7 -62.45 -31.82 -6.14
N TYR A 8 -63.33 -30.89 -6.51
CA TYR A 8 -62.90 -29.60 -7.07
C TYR A 8 -62.16 -28.74 -6.04
N GLY A 9 -62.57 -28.76 -4.77
CA GLY A 9 -61.88 -28.04 -3.70
C GLY A 9 -60.45 -28.55 -3.48
N ILE A 10 -60.25 -29.87 -3.44
CA ILE A 10 -58.92 -30.47 -3.30
C ILE A 10 -58.05 -30.18 -4.53
N ALA A 11 -58.62 -30.28 -5.73
CA ALA A 11 -57.91 -29.97 -6.96
C ALA A 11 -57.43 -28.51 -6.99
N LEU A 12 -58.26 -27.59 -6.53
CA LEU A 12 -57.94 -26.16 -6.48
C LEU A 12 -56.90 -25.85 -5.41
N ALA A 13 -56.96 -26.49 -4.24
CA ALA A 13 -55.94 -26.39 -3.20
C ALA A 13 -54.59 -26.95 -3.65
N ALA A 14 -54.60 -28.09 -4.36
CA ALA A 14 -53.39 -28.68 -4.93
C ALA A 14 -52.79 -27.78 -6.03
N ALA A 15 -53.63 -27.19 -6.88
CA ALA A 15 -53.19 -26.24 -7.90
C ALA A 15 -52.59 -24.96 -7.28
N ALA A 16 -53.21 -24.41 -6.23
CA ALA A 16 -52.71 -23.26 -5.50
C ALA A 16 -51.37 -23.56 -4.81
N PHE A 17 -51.27 -24.70 -4.15
CA PHE A 17 -50.03 -25.15 -3.50
C PHE A 17 -48.91 -25.41 -4.52
N LEU A 18 -49.25 -26.01 -5.67
CA LEU A 18 -48.29 -26.24 -6.76
C LEU A 18 -47.80 -24.91 -7.36
N LEU A 19 -48.70 -23.93 -7.50
CA LEU A 19 -48.35 -22.57 -7.93
C LEU A 19 -47.46 -21.87 -6.91
N GLU A 20 -47.76 -21.95 -5.61
CA GLU A 20 -46.90 -21.42 -4.54
C GLU A 20 -45.54 -22.11 -4.50
N TRP A 21 -45.49 -23.44 -4.69
CA TRP A 21 -44.25 -24.20 -4.75
C TRP A 21 -43.39 -23.84 -5.97
N LEU A 22 -44.01 -23.65 -7.14
CA LEU A 22 -43.32 -23.15 -8.33
C LEU A 22 -42.81 -21.71 -8.12
N ASN A 23 -43.59 -20.88 -7.43
CA ASN A 23 -43.18 -19.54 -7.06
C ASN A 23 -42.04 -19.57 -6.02
N TYR A 24 -42.00 -20.58 -5.14
CA TYR A 24 -40.91 -20.83 -4.19
C TYR A 24 -39.62 -21.29 -4.88
N LYS A 25 -39.73 -22.06 -5.97
CA LYS A 25 -38.58 -22.33 -6.85
C LYS A 25 -38.10 -21.05 -7.57
N HIS A 26 -39.01 -20.10 -7.78
CA HIS A 26 -38.71 -18.72 -8.20
C HIS A 26 -38.31 -17.79 -7.04
N VAL A 27 -38.47 -18.19 -5.77
CA VAL A 27 -37.91 -17.47 -4.61
C VAL A 27 -36.39 -17.58 -4.63
N VAL A 28 -35.80 -18.63 -5.19
CA VAL A 28 -34.37 -18.68 -5.50
C VAL A 28 -33.96 -17.64 -6.58
N HIS A 29 -34.91 -17.17 -7.41
CA HIS A 29 -34.73 -16.04 -8.33
C HIS A 29 -35.13 -14.68 -7.72
N ARG A 30 -35.80 -14.67 -6.56
CA ARG A 30 -36.15 -13.49 -5.75
C ARG A 30 -35.04 -13.07 -4.78
N TRP A 31 -33.97 -13.87 -4.67
CA TRP A 31 -32.71 -13.42 -4.07
C TRP A 31 -32.04 -12.46 -5.06
N SER A 32 -32.36 -11.18 -4.81
CA SER A 32 -31.92 -9.93 -5.41
C SER A 32 -30.67 -10.05 -6.29
N THR A 33 -30.73 -9.49 -7.50
CA THR A 33 -29.56 -9.17 -8.35
C THR A 33 -28.42 -8.51 -7.56
N GLU A 34 -28.73 -7.83 -6.46
CA GLU A 34 -27.78 -7.29 -5.49
C GLU A 34 -26.83 -8.35 -4.92
N PHE A 35 -27.30 -9.57 -4.62
CA PHE A 35 -26.43 -10.65 -4.13
C PHE A 35 -25.37 -11.03 -5.16
N TYR A 36 -25.76 -11.12 -6.44
CA TYR A 36 -24.82 -11.39 -7.53
C TYR A 36 -23.83 -10.23 -7.71
N VAL A 37 -24.29 -8.98 -7.63
CA VAL A 37 -23.41 -7.80 -7.70
C VAL A 37 -22.42 -7.78 -6.54
N VAL A 38 -22.86 -8.11 -5.32
CA VAL A 38 -21.98 -8.19 -4.14
C VAL A 38 -20.96 -9.31 -4.29
N CYS A 39 -21.35 -10.50 -4.73
CA CYS A 39 -20.42 -11.60 -4.98
C CYS A 39 -19.37 -11.25 -6.04
N ILE A 40 -19.80 -10.65 -7.16
CA ILE A 40 -18.90 -10.22 -8.23
C ILE A 40 -17.97 -9.10 -7.73
N ALA A 41 -18.49 -8.13 -6.97
CA ALA A 41 -17.70 -7.05 -6.40
C ALA A 41 -16.63 -7.58 -5.43
N LEU A 42 -16.99 -8.51 -4.53
CA LEU A 42 -16.05 -9.13 -3.60
C LEU A 42 -14.97 -9.92 -4.35
N LEU A 43 -15.34 -10.67 -5.38
CA LEU A 43 -14.41 -11.41 -6.20
C LEU A 43 -13.45 -10.47 -6.94
N CYS A 44 -13.96 -9.41 -7.56
CA CYS A 44 -13.15 -8.40 -8.24
C CYS A 44 -12.22 -7.65 -7.29
N VAL A 45 -12.67 -7.29 -6.10
CA VAL A 45 -11.84 -6.63 -5.08
C VAL A 45 -10.73 -7.57 -4.59
N ALA A 46 -11.08 -8.81 -4.25
CA ALA A 46 -10.10 -9.80 -3.82
C ALA A 46 -9.06 -10.07 -4.90
N LEU A 47 -9.51 -10.23 -6.15
CA LEU A 47 -8.65 -10.48 -7.31
C LEU A 47 -7.80 -9.25 -7.64
N GLY A 48 -8.36 -8.04 -7.54
CA GLY A 48 -7.64 -6.79 -7.73
C GLY A 48 -6.54 -6.57 -6.69
N ILE A 49 -6.83 -6.83 -5.40
CA ILE A 49 -5.84 -6.78 -4.32
C ILE A 49 -4.77 -7.84 -4.52
N TRP A 50 -5.15 -9.06 -4.91
CA TRP A 50 -4.21 -10.16 -5.13
C TRP A 50 -3.29 -9.90 -6.33
N VAL A 51 -3.84 -9.51 -7.48
CA VAL A 51 -3.08 -9.16 -8.68
C VAL A 51 -2.21 -7.94 -8.41
N GLY A 52 -2.78 -6.92 -7.77
CA GLY A 52 -2.06 -5.71 -7.38
C GLY A 52 -0.85 -6.06 -6.54
N ASN A 53 -1.04 -6.79 -5.43
CA ASN A 53 0.07 -7.17 -4.56
C ASN A 53 1.06 -8.11 -5.26
N ARG A 54 0.60 -9.00 -6.16
CA ARG A 54 1.50 -9.93 -6.89
C ARG A 54 2.33 -9.26 -7.97
N LEU A 55 1.78 -8.27 -8.68
CA LEU A 55 2.50 -7.52 -9.73
C LEU A 55 3.30 -6.35 -9.17
N THR A 56 2.86 -5.74 -8.08
CA THR A 56 3.53 -4.58 -7.45
C THR A 56 4.36 -4.93 -6.23
N ALA A 57 4.42 -6.20 -5.81
CA ALA A 57 5.47 -6.70 -4.94
C ALA A 57 6.82 -6.59 -5.65
N ARG A 58 7.35 -5.37 -5.70
CA ARG A 58 8.76 -5.14 -5.99
C ARG A 58 9.52 -5.79 -4.85
N PRO A 59 10.46 -6.70 -5.13
CA PRO A 59 11.38 -7.13 -4.10
C PRO A 59 12.02 -5.86 -3.54
N ARG A 60 11.92 -5.66 -2.22
CA ARG A 60 12.73 -4.67 -1.52
C ARG A 60 14.17 -5.15 -1.67
N THR A 61 14.81 -4.79 -2.77
CA THR A 61 16.25 -4.94 -2.90
C THR A 61 16.84 -4.16 -1.74
N ALA A 62 17.57 -4.84 -0.87
CA ALA A 62 18.30 -4.17 0.20
C ALA A 62 19.15 -3.10 -0.47
N PHE A 63 18.97 -1.85 -0.07
CA PHE A 63 19.75 -0.74 -0.60
C PHE A 63 21.23 -1.05 -0.39
N VAL A 64 21.96 -1.28 -1.47
CA VAL A 64 23.41 -1.49 -1.43
C VAL A 64 24.05 -0.12 -1.59
N ARG A 65 24.61 0.39 -0.50
CA ARG A 65 25.32 1.66 -0.49
C ARG A 65 26.53 1.58 -1.42
N ASN A 66 26.64 2.55 -2.31
CA ASN A 66 27.76 2.65 -3.23
C ASN A 66 29.02 3.18 -2.52
N GLU A 67 29.76 2.26 -1.88
CA GLU A 67 31.01 2.59 -1.18
C GLU A 67 32.07 3.21 -2.10
N ALA A 68 32.06 2.87 -3.40
CA ALA A 68 32.98 3.47 -4.37
C ALA A 68 32.70 4.96 -4.60
N ALA A 69 31.43 5.36 -4.67
CA ALA A 69 31.06 6.77 -4.77
C ALA A 69 31.44 7.56 -3.51
N ILE A 70 31.30 6.95 -2.33
CA ILE A 70 31.69 7.56 -1.05
C ILE A 70 33.20 7.79 -1.01
N ALA A 71 33.98 6.79 -1.41
CA ALA A 71 35.44 6.87 -1.48
C ALA A 71 35.91 7.92 -2.51
N ALA A 72 35.28 7.96 -3.69
CA ALA A 72 35.61 8.94 -4.73
C ALA A 72 35.37 10.39 -4.30
N LEU A 73 34.31 10.64 -3.53
CA LEU A 73 33.98 11.96 -2.98
C LEU A 73 34.71 12.27 -1.66
N GLY A 74 35.43 11.30 -1.10
CA GLY A 74 36.11 11.44 0.19
C GLY A 74 35.17 11.75 1.36
N ILE A 75 33.92 11.28 1.31
CA ILE A 75 32.94 11.50 2.39
C ILE A 75 33.32 10.62 3.58
N SER A 76 33.53 11.25 4.74
CA SER A 76 33.86 10.53 5.96
C SER A 76 32.65 9.77 6.53
N PRO A 77 32.87 8.74 7.37
CA PRO A 77 31.77 8.01 8.00
C PRO A 77 30.81 8.91 8.79
N ARG A 78 31.34 9.91 9.51
CA ARG A 78 30.54 10.89 10.26
C ARG A 78 29.72 11.80 9.35
N GLU A 79 30.28 12.23 8.24
CA GLU A 79 29.54 13.01 7.25
C GLU A 79 28.41 12.20 6.61
N CYS A 80 28.63 10.90 6.38
CA CYS A 80 27.62 9.97 5.90
C CYS A 80 26.47 9.78 6.90
N GLU A 81 26.77 9.65 8.20
CA GLU A 81 25.76 9.60 9.28
C GLU A 81 24.93 10.88 9.33
N VAL A 82 25.58 12.05 9.26
CA VAL A 82 24.91 13.36 9.22
C VAL A 82 24.00 13.45 7.99
N LEU A 83 24.49 13.07 6.81
CA LEU A 83 23.73 13.05 5.56
C LEU A 83 22.51 12.13 5.63
N GLY A 84 22.64 10.95 6.24
CA GLY A 84 21.52 10.04 6.49
C GLY A 84 20.44 10.65 7.39
N MET A 85 20.84 11.33 8.46
CA MET A 85 19.87 12.02 9.33
C MET A 85 19.25 13.25 8.68
N LEU A 86 19.97 13.94 7.79
CA LEU A 86 19.39 15.01 6.99
C LEU A 86 18.31 14.46 6.05
N ALA A 87 18.55 13.30 5.43
CA ALA A 87 17.58 12.63 4.56
C ALA A 87 16.35 12.14 5.33
N ALA A 88 16.52 11.72 6.58
CA ALA A 88 15.42 11.38 7.50
C ALA A 88 14.62 12.61 8.00
N GLY A 89 14.96 13.83 7.56
CA GLY A 89 14.23 15.05 7.91
C GLY A 89 14.57 15.64 9.28
N HIS A 90 15.63 15.18 9.96
CA HIS A 90 15.99 15.70 11.26
C HIS A 90 16.58 17.12 11.19
N ALA A 91 16.21 17.98 12.15
CA ALA A 91 16.81 19.30 12.32
C ALA A 91 18.23 19.19 12.90
N ASN A 92 19.11 20.15 12.59
CA ASN A 92 20.52 20.12 13.04
C ASN A 92 20.69 19.98 14.56
N LYS A 93 19.76 20.53 15.35
CA LYS A 93 19.75 20.38 16.83
C LYS A 93 19.41 18.96 17.29
N VAL A 94 18.62 18.21 16.51
CA VAL A 94 18.31 16.80 16.78
C VAL A 94 19.50 15.93 16.40
N ILE A 95 20.11 16.20 15.25
CA ILE A 95 21.32 15.53 14.76
C ILE A 95 22.46 15.69 15.77
N ALA A 96 22.68 16.92 16.24
CA ALA A 96 23.66 17.25 17.28
C ALA A 96 23.49 16.39 18.54
N ARG A 97 22.26 16.28 19.04
CA ARG A 97 21.94 15.48 20.23
C ARG A 97 22.11 13.98 20.01
N ARG A 98 21.81 13.46 18.81
CA ARG A 98 21.96 12.04 18.50
C ARG A 98 23.42 11.61 18.32
N LEU A 99 24.25 12.51 17.79
CA LEU A 99 25.67 12.28 17.57
C LEU A 99 26.55 12.73 18.75
N ASP A 100 25.94 13.26 19.82
CA ASP A 100 26.63 13.83 20.97
C ASP A 100 27.68 14.89 20.59
N ILE A 101 27.31 15.79 19.67
CA ILE A 101 28.17 16.88 19.17
C ILE A 101 27.45 18.22 19.22
N SER A 102 28.20 19.31 19.15
CA SER A 102 27.60 20.65 19.13
C SER A 102 26.80 20.89 17.82
N PRO A 103 25.72 21.68 17.87
CA PRO A 103 25.00 22.10 16.66
C PRO A 103 25.88 22.87 15.67
N ASN A 104 26.95 23.51 16.14
CA ASN A 104 27.91 24.21 15.28
C ASN A 104 28.76 23.20 14.49
N THR A 105 29.20 22.13 15.14
CA THR A 105 29.93 21.02 14.51
C THR A 105 29.08 20.36 13.42
N VAL A 106 27.78 20.16 13.66
CA VAL A 106 26.85 19.66 12.63
C VAL A 106 26.80 20.60 11.42
N LYS A 107 26.74 21.92 11.63
CA LYS A 107 26.77 22.89 10.52
C LYS A 107 28.05 22.78 9.71
N THR A 108 29.20 22.59 10.36
CA THR A 108 30.48 22.38 9.67
C THR A 108 30.47 21.09 8.85
N HIS A 109 29.98 19.97 9.41
CA HIS A 109 29.84 18.72 8.65
C HIS A 109 28.90 18.87 7.45
N VAL A 110 27.77 19.55 7.62
CA VAL A 110 26.82 19.84 6.53
C VAL A 110 27.49 20.66 5.43
N ALA A 111 28.25 21.71 5.78
CA ALA A 111 28.94 22.55 4.81
C ALA A 111 29.99 21.75 4.00
N ARG A 112 30.78 20.89 4.67
CA ARG A 112 31.75 20.01 3.99
C ARG A 112 31.07 19.00 3.08
N VAL A 113 29.93 18.44 3.50
CA VAL A 113 29.14 17.54 2.65
C VAL A 113 28.62 18.26 1.41
N TYR A 114 28.16 19.51 1.56
CA TYR A 114 27.67 20.31 0.45
C TYR A 114 28.79 20.66 -0.54
N GLU A 115 29.97 20.98 -0.04
CA GLU A 115 31.16 21.20 -0.85
C GLU A 115 31.55 19.93 -1.63
N LYS A 116 31.64 18.77 -0.95
CA LYS A 116 31.98 17.49 -1.58
C LYS A 116 30.94 17.02 -2.60
N LEU A 117 29.67 17.29 -2.35
CA LEU A 117 28.59 16.96 -3.29
C LEU A 117 28.39 18.04 -4.36
N GLU A 118 29.08 19.18 -4.28
CA GLU A 118 28.91 20.35 -5.16
C GLU A 118 27.46 20.84 -5.23
N VAL A 119 26.85 21.08 -4.07
CA VAL A 119 25.45 21.50 -3.93
C VAL A 119 25.31 22.66 -2.98
N ALA A 120 24.25 23.47 -3.13
CA ALA A 120 24.03 24.64 -2.29
C ALA A 120 22.89 24.46 -1.27
N SER A 121 22.03 23.46 -1.46
CA SER A 121 20.84 23.27 -0.61
C SER A 121 20.70 21.86 -0.06
N ARG A 122 19.98 21.75 1.05
CA ARG A 122 19.64 20.47 1.70
C ARG A 122 18.94 19.52 0.75
N THR A 123 17.98 20.02 -0.01
CA THR A 123 17.21 19.21 -0.97
C THR A 123 18.10 18.70 -2.10
N GLN A 124 18.97 19.57 -2.65
CA GLN A 124 19.93 19.17 -3.68
C GLN A 124 20.92 18.12 -3.16
N ALA A 125 21.43 18.28 -1.93
CA ALA A 125 22.33 17.30 -1.31
C ALA A 125 21.67 15.92 -1.18
N ILE A 126 20.41 15.88 -0.72
CA ILE A 126 19.66 14.63 -0.59
C ILE A 126 19.40 14.00 -1.97
N GLN A 127 19.00 14.81 -2.97
CA GLN A 127 18.76 14.31 -4.32
C GLN A 127 20.02 13.77 -4.98
N LYS A 128 21.15 14.49 -4.88
CA LYS A 128 22.42 14.05 -5.48
C LYS A 128 22.99 12.82 -4.77
N ALA A 129 22.84 12.74 -3.45
CA ALA A 129 23.23 11.55 -2.69
C ALA A 129 22.37 10.32 -3.03
N ARG A 130 21.09 10.50 -3.37
CA ARG A 130 20.23 9.41 -3.90
C ARG A 130 20.61 8.99 -5.31
N SER A 131 20.91 9.93 -6.20
CA SER A 131 21.34 9.60 -7.57
C SER A 131 22.68 8.87 -7.62
N LEU A 132 23.49 8.99 -6.56
CA LEU A 132 24.78 8.32 -6.42
C LEU A 132 24.69 7.02 -5.61
N ASP A 133 23.48 6.59 -5.23
CA ASP A 133 23.25 5.41 -4.38
C ASP A 133 24.04 5.44 -3.06
N ILE A 134 24.20 6.64 -2.48
CA ILE A 134 24.75 6.83 -1.13
C ILE A 134 23.64 6.74 -0.08
N LEU A 135 22.44 7.24 -0.45
CA LEU A 135 21.22 7.20 0.32
C LEU A 135 20.09 6.43 -0.39
N PRO A 136 19.20 5.76 0.35
CA PRO A 136 18.00 5.12 -0.19
C PRO A 136 16.90 6.12 -0.62
#